data_AF-A0A2M6UZS1-F1
#
_entry.id   AF-A0A2M6UZS1-F1
#
_cell.length_a   1.000
_cell.length_b   1.000
_cell.length_c   1.000
_cell.angle_alpha   90.00
_cell.angle_beta   90.00
_cell.angle_gamma   90.00
#
_symmetry.space_group_name_H-M   'P 1'
#
loop_
_entity.id
_entity.type
_entity.pdbx_description
1 polymer ?
#
loop_
_entity_poly.entity_id
_entity_poly.type
_entity_poly.pdbx_seq_one_letter_code
_entity_poly.pdbx_strand_id
1 'polypeptide(L)'
;MASIHITDIEAAINYWRDRSPSPDGITLAPELRALAEVYALMVFHHQDEAAERGFPSKALDAWLTWYNTTPDAPCIAICSTSQGDEECKGCGRTFEEVQHWPGMTPSEKRSTWRRITMIGTSWRFNKYAERARGE
;
A
#
# COMPACT_ATOMS: atom_id res chain seq x y z
N MET A 1 -7.60 3.97 -12.84
CA MET A 1 -7.00 2.66 -13.19
C MET A 1 -6.07 2.27 -12.05
N ALA A 2 -6.06 1.02 -11.65
CA ALA A 2 -5.27 0.53 -10.54
C ALA A 2 -3.76 0.72 -10.81
N SER A 3 -3.05 1.38 -9.90
CA SER A 3 -1.64 1.74 -10.03
C SER A 3 -0.89 1.50 -8.72
N ILE A 4 0.38 1.17 -8.84
CA ILE A 4 1.30 0.97 -7.70
C ILE A 4 2.18 2.22 -7.63
N HIS A 5 2.11 2.92 -6.50
CA HIS A 5 2.88 4.14 -6.27
C HIS A 5 4.34 3.82 -5.92
N ILE A 6 5.28 4.70 -6.28
CA ILE A 6 6.72 4.51 -6.09
C ILE A 6 7.10 4.21 -4.64
N THR A 7 6.42 4.84 -3.69
CA THR A 7 6.64 4.61 -2.24
C THR A 7 6.33 3.18 -1.79
N ASP A 8 5.39 2.50 -2.47
CA ASP A 8 5.10 1.09 -2.18
C ASP A 8 6.20 0.18 -2.76
N ILE A 9 6.79 0.56 -3.89
CA ILE A 9 7.98 -0.11 -4.44
C ILE A 9 9.17 0.06 -3.49
N GLU A 10 9.39 1.26 -2.97
CA GLU A 10 10.44 1.54 -1.98
C GLU A 10 10.25 0.73 -0.69
N ALA A 11 9.01 0.66 -0.19
CA ALA A 11 8.69 -0.15 0.99
C ALA A 11 8.94 -1.65 0.74
N ALA A 12 8.54 -2.16 -0.42
CA ALA A 12 8.81 -3.55 -0.80
C ALA A 12 10.33 -3.82 -0.98
N ILE A 13 11.08 -2.89 -1.55
CA ILE A 13 12.55 -2.96 -1.66
C ILE A 13 13.18 -3.06 -0.28
N ASN A 14 12.81 -2.19 0.66
CA ASN A 14 13.35 -2.20 2.01
C ASN A 14 13.00 -3.49 2.75
N TYR A 15 11.77 -3.99 2.60
CA TYR A 15 11.35 -5.29 3.11
C TYR A 15 12.28 -6.44 2.64
N TRP A 16 12.61 -6.48 1.35
CA TRP A 16 13.51 -7.51 0.81
C TRP A 16 14.98 -7.31 1.19
N ARG A 17 15.43 -6.07 1.40
CA ARG A 17 16.78 -5.79 1.94
C ARG A 17 16.96 -6.35 3.35
N ASP A 18 15.95 -6.20 4.19
CA ASP A 18 15.99 -6.70 5.57
C ASP A 18 15.85 -8.23 5.62
N ARG A 19 14.98 -8.80 4.77
CA ARG A 19 14.70 -10.24 4.73
C ARG A 19 15.81 -11.06 4.06
N SER A 20 16.42 -10.53 3.01
CA SER A 20 17.42 -11.21 2.18
C SER A 20 18.59 -10.26 1.92
N PRO A 21 19.42 -9.96 2.95
CA PRO A 21 20.52 -9.03 2.82
C PRO A 21 21.55 -9.51 1.80
N SER A 22 22.22 -8.56 1.16
CA SER A 22 23.27 -8.87 0.20
C SER A 22 24.44 -9.58 0.88
N PRO A 23 24.89 -10.74 0.38
CA PRO A 23 25.96 -11.52 1.01
C PRO A 23 27.32 -10.81 0.93
N ASP A 24 27.51 -9.95 -0.07
CA ASP A 24 28.76 -9.26 -0.40
C ASP A 24 28.59 -7.72 -0.40
N GLY A 25 27.40 -7.22 -0.07
CA GLY A 25 27.06 -5.80 -0.12
C GLY A 25 26.78 -5.25 -1.53
N ILE A 26 26.81 -6.08 -2.57
CA ILE A 26 26.64 -5.69 -3.98
C ILE A 26 25.54 -6.52 -4.66
N THR A 27 25.55 -7.83 -4.46
CA THR A 27 24.63 -8.78 -5.09
C THR A 27 23.24 -8.68 -4.47
N LEU A 28 22.24 -8.34 -5.28
CA LEU A 28 20.84 -8.27 -4.87
C LEU A 28 20.15 -9.63 -5.00
N ALA A 29 19.30 -9.96 -4.02
CA ALA A 29 18.38 -11.10 -4.13
C ALA A 29 17.46 -10.96 -5.36
N PRO A 30 16.97 -12.07 -5.96
CA PRO A 30 16.16 -12.04 -7.18
C PRO A 30 14.93 -11.12 -7.10
N GLU A 31 14.23 -11.12 -5.97
CA GLU A 31 13.03 -10.34 -5.70
C GLU A 31 13.35 -8.84 -5.60
N LEU A 32 14.41 -8.52 -4.84
CA LEU A 32 14.92 -7.16 -4.69
C LEU A 32 15.37 -6.58 -6.05
N ARG A 33 16.06 -7.39 -6.86
CA ARG A 33 16.49 -6.99 -8.20
C ARG A 33 15.31 -6.71 -9.13
N ALA A 34 14.26 -7.54 -9.09
CA ALA A 34 13.07 -7.35 -9.91
C ALA A 34 12.34 -6.04 -9.56
N LEU A 35 12.22 -5.72 -8.27
CA LEU A 35 11.64 -4.45 -7.81
C LEU A 35 12.53 -3.25 -8.16
N ALA A 36 13.86 -3.39 -8.03
CA ALA A 36 14.81 -2.33 -8.33
C ALA A 36 14.79 -1.91 -9.81
N GLU A 37 14.55 -2.85 -10.74
CA GLU A 37 14.39 -2.54 -12.16
C GLU A 37 13.16 -1.66 -12.43
N VAL A 38 12.01 -2.00 -11.82
CA VAL A 38 10.80 -1.17 -11.90
C VAL A 38 11.04 0.22 -11.30
N TYR A 39 11.65 0.28 -10.11
CA TYR A 39 11.99 1.54 -9.46
C TYR A 39 12.89 2.42 -10.33
N ALA A 40 13.94 1.84 -10.91
CA ALA A 40 14.85 2.55 -11.81
C ALA A 40 14.12 3.11 -13.04
N LEU A 41 13.22 2.35 -13.65
CA LEU A 41 12.41 2.82 -14.78
C LEU A 41 11.46 3.94 -14.39
N MET A 42 10.81 3.85 -13.22
CA MET A 42 9.96 4.92 -12.69
C MET A 42 10.73 6.22 -12.49
N VAL A 43 11.91 6.15 -11.87
CA VAL A 43 12.80 7.32 -11.68
C VAL A 43 13.26 7.87 -13.03
N PHE A 44 13.71 7.01 -13.95
CA PHE A 44 14.20 7.42 -15.27
C PHE A 44 13.11 8.13 -16.10
N HIS A 45 11.87 7.68 -16.00
CA HIS A 45 10.72 8.27 -16.69
C HIS A 45 10.00 9.37 -15.89
N HIS A 46 10.51 9.73 -14.70
CA HIS A 46 9.89 10.68 -13.78
C HIS A 46 8.41 10.35 -13.49
N GLN A 47 8.10 9.08 -13.23
CA GLN A 47 6.77 8.60 -12.91
C GLN A 47 6.69 8.18 -11.44
N ASP A 48 5.67 8.67 -10.74
CA ASP A 48 5.38 8.25 -9.35
C ASP A 48 4.46 7.03 -9.28
N GLU A 49 3.86 6.63 -10.41
CA GLU A 49 2.90 5.53 -10.48
C GLU A 49 3.23 4.59 -11.65
N ALA A 50 3.17 3.29 -11.37
CA ALA A 50 3.24 2.25 -12.39
C ALA A 50 1.87 1.57 -12.51
N ALA A 51 1.37 1.39 -13.73
CA ALA A 51 0.10 0.69 -13.94
C ALA A 51 0.20 -0.77 -13.45
N GLU A 52 -0.83 -1.26 -12.75
CA GLU A 52 -0.90 -2.67 -12.35
C GLU A 52 -0.96 -3.59 -13.59
N ARG A 53 -1.65 -3.13 -14.65
CA ARG A 53 -1.66 -3.82 -15.93
C ARG A 53 -0.29 -3.70 -16.61
N GLY A 54 0.30 -4.84 -16.93
CA GLY A 54 1.62 -4.90 -17.58
C GLY A 54 2.78 -4.83 -16.58
N PHE A 55 2.50 -4.84 -15.28
CA PHE A 55 3.54 -4.93 -14.26
C PHE A 55 4.33 -6.24 -14.42
N PRO A 56 5.68 -6.22 -14.39
CA PRO A 56 6.48 -7.43 -14.56
C PRO A 56 6.14 -8.49 -13.49
N SER A 57 5.82 -9.72 -13.89
CA SER A 57 5.29 -10.75 -12.98
C SER A 57 6.19 -11.00 -11.75
N LYS A 58 7.50 -11.12 -11.96
CA LYS A 58 8.47 -11.31 -10.85
C LYS A 58 8.48 -10.15 -9.86
N ALA A 59 8.34 -8.92 -10.36
CA ALA A 59 8.26 -7.74 -9.51
C ALA A 59 6.90 -7.68 -8.79
N LEU A 60 5.81 -8.07 -9.47
CA LEU A 60 4.48 -8.15 -8.88
C LEU A 60 4.45 -9.17 -7.73
N ASP A 61 5.00 -10.36 -7.93
CA ASP A 61 5.09 -11.40 -6.90
C ASP A 61 5.89 -10.92 -5.67
N ALA A 62 7.02 -10.24 -5.92
CA ALA A 62 7.85 -9.65 -4.87
C ALA A 62 7.13 -8.54 -4.10
N TRP A 63 6.38 -7.68 -4.81
CA TRP A 63 5.56 -6.62 -4.22
C TRP A 63 4.37 -7.19 -3.44
N LEU A 64 3.67 -8.19 -3.97
CA LEU A 64 2.56 -8.89 -3.30
C LEU A 64 3.03 -9.56 -2.01
N THR A 65 4.24 -10.12 -2.00
CA THR A 65 4.84 -10.69 -0.79
C THR A 65 4.96 -9.65 0.32
N TRP A 66 5.42 -8.44 0.00
CA TRP A 66 5.44 -7.32 0.96
C TRP A 66 4.02 -6.86 1.34
N TYR A 67 3.13 -6.67 0.35
CA TYR A 67 1.75 -6.24 0.56
C TYR A 67 1.02 -7.12 1.59
N ASN A 68 1.20 -8.44 1.52
CA ASN A 68 0.60 -9.42 2.43
C ASN A 68 1.10 -9.31 3.89
N THR A 69 2.15 -8.54 4.15
CA THR A 69 2.62 -8.22 5.52
C THR A 69 1.97 -6.96 6.10
N THR A 70 1.23 -6.19 5.28
CA THR A 70 0.58 -4.95 5.70
C THR A 70 -0.84 -5.23 6.23
N PRO A 71 -1.41 -4.35 7.10
CA PRO A 71 -2.78 -4.50 7.56
C PRO A 71 -3.79 -4.50 6.39
N ASP A 72 -4.67 -5.52 6.33
CA ASP A 72 -5.60 -5.65 5.21
C ASP A 72 -6.61 -4.50 5.13
N ALA A 73 -7.11 -3.96 6.25
CA ALA A 73 -8.14 -2.92 6.23
C ALA A 73 -7.85 -1.78 7.22
N PRO A 74 -8.20 -0.53 6.87
CA PRO A 74 -7.98 0.64 7.73
C PRO A 74 -8.99 0.82 8.87
N CYS A 75 -9.87 -0.16 9.09
CA CYS A 75 -11.03 -0.03 9.97
C CYS A 75 -10.66 -0.06 11.46
N ILE A 76 -11.35 0.75 12.27
CA ILE A 76 -11.23 0.78 13.74
C ILE A 76 -12.56 0.45 14.45
N ALA A 77 -13.43 -0.31 13.77
CA ALA A 77 -14.78 -0.68 14.22
C ALA A 77 -15.68 0.53 14.59
N ILE A 78 -15.44 1.68 13.95
CA ILE A 78 -16.29 2.88 14.03
C ILE A 78 -16.67 3.26 12.61
N CYS A 79 -17.96 3.22 12.31
CA CYS A 79 -18.48 3.53 10.99
C CYS A 79 -19.44 4.72 11.06
N SER A 80 -19.15 5.77 10.28
CA SER A 80 -20.02 6.93 10.13
C SER A 80 -20.72 6.98 8.78
N THR A 81 -20.24 6.22 7.79
CA THR A 81 -20.92 6.11 6.47
C THR A 81 -22.25 5.37 6.58
N SER A 82 -22.38 4.39 7.49
CA SER A 82 -23.66 3.77 7.85
C SER A 82 -24.67 4.75 8.47
N GLN A 83 -24.22 5.94 8.89
CA GLN A 83 -25.03 7.02 9.45
C GLN A 83 -25.25 8.16 8.44
N GLY A 84 -24.77 8.01 7.19
CA GLY A 84 -25.01 8.95 6.09
C GLY A 84 -23.83 9.83 5.69
N ASP A 85 -22.64 9.71 6.31
CA ASP A 85 -21.45 10.42 5.82
C ASP A 85 -20.92 9.81 4.51
N GLU A 86 -20.42 10.62 3.57
CA GLU A 86 -19.78 10.14 2.34
C GLU A 86 -18.39 9.52 2.60
N GLU A 87 -17.67 10.07 3.58
CA GLU A 87 -16.38 9.57 4.06
C GLU A 87 -16.48 9.13 5.52
N CYS A 88 -15.93 7.97 5.82
CA CYS A 88 -15.96 7.42 7.16
C CYS A 88 -15.02 8.20 8.09
N LYS A 89 -15.57 8.91 9.08
CA LYS A 89 -14.80 9.64 10.10
C LYS A 89 -13.84 8.73 10.88
N GLY A 90 -14.17 7.44 11.02
CA GLY A 90 -13.33 6.45 11.68
C GLY A 90 -12.06 6.11 10.89
N CYS A 91 -12.22 5.60 9.66
CA CYS A 91 -11.11 5.04 8.87
C CYS A 91 -10.63 5.90 7.68
N GLY A 92 -11.40 6.91 7.26
CA GLY A 92 -11.10 7.80 6.13
C GLY A 92 -11.48 7.26 4.74
N ARG A 93 -12.04 6.03 4.66
CA ARG A 93 -12.54 5.46 3.41
C ARG A 93 -13.83 6.12 2.96
N THR A 94 -14.05 6.22 1.66
CA THR A 94 -15.35 6.60 1.08
C THR A 94 -16.40 5.51 1.30
N PHE A 95 -17.68 5.84 1.16
CA PHE A 95 -18.75 4.84 1.23
C PHE A 95 -18.59 3.71 0.20
N GLU A 96 -18.12 4.02 -1.00
CA GLU A 96 -17.85 3.04 -2.06
C GLU A 96 -16.71 2.09 -1.67
N GLU A 97 -15.58 2.63 -1.19
CA GLU A 97 -14.45 1.83 -0.73
C GLU A 97 -14.80 0.95 0.47
N VAL A 98 -15.68 1.42 1.37
CA VAL A 98 -16.17 0.62 2.50
C VAL A 98 -16.97 -0.58 2.02
N GLN A 99 -17.87 -0.39 1.05
CA GLN A 99 -18.74 -1.46 0.54
C GLN A 99 -17.99 -2.47 -0.33
N HIS A 100 -17.10 -2.00 -1.20
CA HIS A 100 -16.45 -2.83 -2.19
C HIS A 100 -15.07 -3.34 -1.77
N TRP A 101 -14.60 -3.02 -0.55
CA TRP A 101 -13.28 -3.39 -0.05
C TRP A 101 -12.84 -4.84 -0.36
N PRO A 102 -13.68 -5.88 -0.14
CA PRO A 102 -13.27 -7.25 -0.39
C PRO A 102 -12.98 -7.56 -1.86
N GLY A 103 -13.56 -6.80 -2.80
CA GLY A 103 -13.39 -6.97 -4.24
C GLY A 103 -12.31 -6.08 -4.86
N MET A 104 -11.76 -5.12 -4.12
CA MET A 104 -10.70 -4.22 -4.60
C MET A 104 -9.38 -4.98 -4.76
N THR A 105 -8.62 -4.64 -5.81
CA THR A 105 -7.28 -5.19 -6.02
C THR A 105 -6.32 -4.71 -4.92
N PRO A 106 -5.20 -5.41 -4.68
CA PRO A 106 -4.17 -4.93 -3.77
C PRO A 106 -3.72 -3.50 -4.06
N SER A 107 -3.55 -3.13 -5.34
CA SER A 107 -3.08 -1.78 -5.68
C SER A 107 -4.15 -0.71 -5.42
N GLU A 108 -5.44 -1.02 -5.64
CA GLU A 108 -6.56 -0.13 -5.29
C GLU A 108 -6.65 0.08 -3.76
N LYS A 109 -6.49 -1.00 -2.98
CA LYS A 109 -6.43 -0.92 -1.52
C LYS A 109 -5.25 -0.06 -1.07
N ARG A 110 -4.09 -0.20 -1.71
CA ARG A 110 -2.90 0.62 -1.41
C ARG A 110 -3.09 2.10 -1.75
N SER A 111 -3.72 2.42 -2.86
CA SER A 111 -4.09 3.80 -3.21
C SER A 111 -5.01 4.42 -2.15
N THR A 112 -5.98 3.64 -1.64
CA THR A 112 -6.83 4.06 -0.52
C THR A 112 -6.00 4.34 0.73
N TRP A 113 -5.13 3.40 1.12
CA TRP A 113 -4.23 3.53 2.27
C TRP A 113 -3.34 4.77 2.18
N ARG A 114 -2.74 5.01 1.01
CA ARG A 114 -1.91 6.19 0.75
C ARG A 114 -2.73 7.47 0.92
N ARG A 115 -3.90 7.56 0.28
CA ARG A 115 -4.79 8.73 0.37
C ARG A 115 -5.17 9.05 1.82
N ILE A 116 -5.70 8.08 2.56
CA ILE A 116 -6.14 8.32 3.94
C ILE A 116 -4.98 8.70 4.87
N THR A 117 -3.78 8.15 4.62
CA THR A 117 -2.59 8.43 5.43
C THR A 117 -2.07 9.84 5.17
N MET A 118 -2.06 10.28 3.90
CA MET A 118 -1.69 11.65 3.56
C MET A 118 -2.68 12.69 4.09
N ILE A 119 -3.98 12.40 4.06
CA ILE A 119 -5.01 13.29 4.59
C ILE A 119 -4.92 13.36 6.13
N GLY A 120 -4.79 12.21 6.80
CA GLY A 120 -4.51 12.14 8.24
C GLY A 120 -5.60 12.68 9.18
N THR A 121 -6.79 13.02 8.67
CA THR A 121 -7.86 13.65 9.47
C THR A 121 -8.79 12.65 10.18
N SER A 122 -8.88 11.41 9.69
CA SER A 122 -9.77 10.39 10.27
C SER A 122 -9.33 9.97 11.67
N TRP A 123 -10.28 9.55 12.50
CA TRP A 123 -10.06 9.33 13.93
C TRP A 123 -9.01 8.28 14.26
N ARG A 124 -8.79 7.31 13.37
CA ARG A 124 -7.71 6.33 13.49
C ARG A 124 -6.30 6.94 13.55
N PHE A 125 -6.13 8.19 13.14
CA PHE A 125 -4.84 8.91 13.19
C PHE A 125 -4.75 9.90 14.35
N ASN A 126 -5.86 10.18 15.04
CA ASN A 126 -5.93 11.17 16.12
C ASN A 126 -6.72 10.68 17.35
N LYS A 127 -8.04 10.85 17.36
CA LYS A 127 -8.94 10.66 18.51
C LYS A 127 -9.02 9.21 19.01
N TYR A 128 -8.88 8.24 18.11
CA TYR A 128 -8.98 6.80 18.38
C TYR A 128 -7.78 6.05 17.78
N ALA A 129 -6.58 6.61 17.92
CA ALA A 129 -5.35 6.05 17.35
C ALA A 129 -4.97 4.69 17.99
N GLU A 130 -5.30 4.50 19.26
CA GLU A 130 -5.12 3.25 20.01
C GLU A 130 -5.84 2.07 19.33
N ARG A 131 -7.06 2.29 18.83
CA ARG A 131 -7.84 1.25 18.14
C ARG A 131 -7.20 0.79 16.83
N ALA A 132 -6.41 1.64 16.18
CA ALA A 132 -5.68 1.27 14.98
C ALA A 132 -4.50 0.33 15.26
N ARG A 133 -4.02 0.29 16.51
CA ARG A 133 -2.93 -0.59 16.98
C ARG A 133 -3.43 -1.93 17.54
N GLY A 134 -4.74 -2.06 17.74
CA GLY A 134 -5.33 -3.22 18.41
C GLY A 134 -5.19 -3.19 19.93
N GLU A 135 -5.03 -2.00 20.51
CA GLU A 135 -4.99 -1.73 21.96
C GLU A 135 -6.40 -1.54 22.56
#